data_AF-A0A966UXC4-F1
#
_entry.id   AF-A0A966UXC4-F1
#
_cell.length_a   1.000
_cell.length_b   1.000
_cell.length_c   1.000
_cell.angle_alpha   90.00
_cell.angle_beta   90.00
_cell.angle_gamma   90.00
#
_symmetry.space_group_name_H-M   'P 1'
#
loop_
_entity.id
_entity.type
_entity.pdbx_description
1 polymer ?
#
loop_
_entity_poly.entity_id
_entity_poly.type
_entity_poly.pdbx_seq_one_letter_code
_entity_poly.pdbx_strand_id
1 'polypeptide(L)' 'MDWTADAEAKLKEVPFFVRPVVRRKIEALAAESGQEQVDAGFYEQAKAKFGQK' A
#
# COMPACT_ATOMS: atom_id res chain seq x y z
N MET A 1 0.65 9.69 -6.86
CA MET A 1 1.02 9.05 -5.58
C MET A 1 2.26 8.24 -5.85
N ASP A 2 3.35 8.65 -5.24
CA ASP A 2 4.65 8.03 -5.44
C ASP A 2 4.77 6.77 -4.60
N TRP A 3 5.38 5.73 -5.15
CA TRP A 3 5.65 4.50 -4.41
C TRP A 3 7.16 4.33 -4.37
N THR A 4 7.69 4.00 -3.20
CA THR A 4 9.11 3.65 -3.11
C THR A 4 9.34 2.28 -3.74
N ALA A 5 10.56 2.05 -4.22
CA ALA A 5 10.94 0.76 -4.81
C ALA A 5 10.69 -0.42 -3.85
N ASP A 6 10.82 -0.20 -2.54
CA ASP A 6 10.53 -1.20 -1.52
C ASP A 6 9.03 -1.48 -1.38
N ALA A 7 8.18 -0.45 -1.34
CA ALA A 7 6.72 -0.61 -1.33
C ALA A 7 6.21 -1.31 -2.60
N GLU A 8 6.78 -0.99 -3.76
CA GLU A 8 6.46 -1.68 -5.01
C GLU A 8 6.90 -3.15 -5.00
N ALA A 9 8.05 -3.47 -4.41
CA ALA A 9 8.50 -4.85 -4.25
C ALA A 9 7.52 -5.66 -3.41
N LYS A 10 7.05 -5.09 -2.28
CA LYS A 10 6.02 -5.71 -1.43
C LYS A 10 4.68 -5.87 -2.14
N LEU A 11 4.29 -4.92 -3.00
CA LEU A 11 3.08 -5.03 -3.81
C LEU A 11 3.20 -6.13 -4.88
N LYS A 12 4.42 -6.41 -5.38
CA LYS A 12 4.65 -7.51 -6.32
C LYS A 12 4.49 -8.89 -5.67
N GLU A 13 4.71 -9.02 -4.36
CA GLU A 13 4.45 -10.26 -3.61
C GLU A 13 2.94 -10.59 -3.55
N VAL A 14 2.09 -9.56 -3.62
CA VAL A 14 0.63 -9.72 -3.63
C VAL A 14 0.17 -10.28 -4.97
N PRO A 15 -0.79 -11.24 -5.01
CA PRO A 15 -1.30 -11.78 -6.26
C PRO A 15 -1.91 -10.71 -7.18
N PHE A 16 -1.68 -10.81 -8.50
CA PHE A 16 -2.00 -9.75 -9.45
C PHE A 16 -3.47 -9.29 -9.45
N PHE A 17 -4.42 -10.17 -9.13
CA PHE A 17 -5.85 -9.87 -9.11
C PHE A 17 -6.27 -9.02 -7.89
N VAL A 18 -5.53 -9.10 -6.78
CA VAL A 18 -5.75 -8.26 -5.58
C VAL A 18 -4.87 -7.01 -5.55
N ARG A 19 -3.77 -6.95 -6.32
CA ARG A 19 -2.89 -5.77 -6.41
C ARG A 19 -3.64 -4.44 -6.63
N PRO A 20 -4.61 -4.33 -7.56
CA PRO A 20 -5.31 -3.06 -7.80
C PRO A 20 -6.14 -2.62 -6.58
N VAL A 21 -6.73 -3.57 -5.86
CA VAL A 21 -7.53 -3.32 -4.66
C VAL A 21 -6.64 -2.86 -3.50
N VAL A 22 -5.53 -3.57 -3.29
CA VAL A 22 -4.55 -3.23 -2.25
C VAL A 22 -3.93 -1.85 -2.54
N ARG A 23 -3.45 -1.62 -3.77
CA ARG A 23 -2.85 -0.34 -4.18
C ARG A 23 -3.81 0.82 -3.93
N ARG A 24 -5.05 0.75 -4.43
CA ARG A 24 -6.05 1.81 -4.24
C ARG A 24 -6.35 2.11 -2.78
N LYS A 25 -6.47 1.07 -1.94
CA LYS A 25 -6.74 1.28 -0.51
C LYS A 25 -5.54 1.91 0.21
N ILE A 26 -4.31 1.51 -0.12
CA ILE A 26 -3.10 2.13 0.43
C ILE A 26 -2.99 3.58 -0.04
N GLU A 27 -3.27 3.85 -1.31
CA GLU A 27 -3.28 5.20 -1.85
C GLU A 27 -4.33 6.09 -1.17
N ALA A 28 -5.53 5.55 -0.91
CA ALA A 28 -6.58 6.25 -0.16
C ALA A 28 -6.12 6.57 1.27
N LEU A 29 -5.57 5.59 2.01
CA LEU A 29 -5.07 5.80 3.37
C LEU A 29 -3.95 6.84 3.41
N ALA A 30 -3.05 6.81 2.43
CA ALA A 30 -1.96 7.76 2.34
C ALA A 30 -2.50 9.17 2.06
N ALA A 31 -3.45 9.33 1.14
CA ALA A 31 -4.13 10.59 0.89
C ALA A 31 -4.87 11.13 2.12
N GLU A 32 -5.56 10.26 2.87
CA GLU A 32 -6.22 10.61 4.14
C GLU A 32 -5.20 11.04 5.21
N SER A 33 -3.99 10.48 5.19
CA SER A 33 -2.90 10.82 6.11
C SER A 33 -2.09 12.04 5.65
N GLY A 34 -2.44 12.66 4.52
CA GLY A 34 -1.67 13.75 3.92
C GLY A 34 -0.30 13.33 3.40
N GLN A 35 -0.10 12.03 3.18
CA GLN A 35 1.11 11.46 2.59
C GLN A 35 0.97 11.48 1.06
N GLU A 36 1.99 11.99 0.36
CA GLU A 36 2.02 11.99 -1.11
C GLU A 36 2.79 10.77 -1.67
N GLN A 37 3.56 10.10 -0.80
CA GLN A 37 4.38 8.93 -1.09
C GLN A 37 3.99 7.76 -0.19
N VAL A 38 3.99 6.55 -0.76
CA VAL A 38 3.84 5.27 -0.09
C VAL A 38 5.22 4.64 0.05
N ASP A 39 5.78 4.71 1.24
CA ASP A 39 6.96 3.96 1.63
C ASP A 39 6.63 2.56 2.16
N ALA A 40 7.66 1.74 2.36
CA ALA A 40 7.53 0.38 2.85
C ALA A 40 6.89 0.30 4.24
N GLY A 41 7.21 1.26 5.10
CA GLY A 41 6.66 1.34 6.45
C GLY A 41 5.17 1.65 6.42
N PHE A 42 4.76 2.58 5.56
CA PHE A 42 3.35 2.86 5.34
C PHE A 42 2.61 1.68 4.69
N TYR A 43 3.22 1.03 3.71
CA TYR A 43 2.67 -0.16 3.06
C TYR A 43 2.39 -1.28 4.07
N GLU A 44 3.36 -1.60 4.94
CA GLU A 44 3.22 -2.64 5.96
C GLU A 44 2.13 -2.27 6.99
N GLN A 45 2.08 -1.01 7.43
CA GLN A 45 1.02 -0.52 8.32
C GLN A 45 -0.37 -0.64 7.69
N ALA A 46 -0.52 -0.22 6.44
CA ALA A 46 -1.78 -0.32 5.72
C ALA A 46 -2.16 -1.79 5.47
N LYS A 47 -1.20 -2.64 5.12
CA LYS A 47 -1.38 -4.09 4.97
C LYS A 47 -1.83 -4.77 6.26
N ALA A 48 -1.24 -4.41 7.40
CA ALA A 48 -1.66 -4.92 8.71
C ALA A 48 -3.14 -4.58 9.00
N LYS A 49 -3.59 -3.38 8.62
CA LYS A 49 -5.02 -3.00 8.71
C LYS A 49 -5.94 -3.77 7.76
N PHE A 50 -5.44 -4.33 6.64
CA PHE A 50 -6.25 -5.17 5.75
C PHE A 50 -6.37 -6.63 6.22
N GLY A 51 -5.34 -7.17 6.86
CA GLY A 51 -5.32 -8.56 7.33
C GLY A 51 -6.10 -8.81 8.62
N GLN A 52 -6.47 -7.75 9.35
CA GLN A 52 -7.25 -7.85 10.57
C GLN A 52 -8.75 -7.75 10.24
N LYS A 53 -9.36 -8.84 9.80
CA LYS A 53 -10.81 -9.04 9.84
C LYS A 53 -11.16 -10.50 10.10
#